data_AF-A0A1B6KCK4-F1
#
_entry.id   AF-A0A1B6KCK4-F1
#
_cell.length_a   1.000
_cell.length_b   1.000
_cell.length_c   1.000
_cell.angle_alpha   90.00
_cell.angle_beta   90.00
_cell.angle_gamma   90.00
#
_symmetry.space_group_name_H-M   'P 1'
#
loop_
_entity.id
_entity.type
_entity.pdbx_description
1 polymer ?
#
loop_
_entity_poly.entity_id
_entity_poly.type
_entity_poly.pdbx_seq_one_letter_code
_entity_poly.pdbx_strand_id
1 'polypeptide(L)'
;EQDDDDDSDGNVVGGGDRVPPPWGTTPPDSPHQLVRETSLQYEGGIVPELDIYAIPSCDTAPVKEIYFLALIDVLTHYGVKKQAAKAAKTVKYGANVDGISTCDPEQYGKRFIEFLSKAIE
;
A
#
# COMPACT_ATOMS: atom_id res chain seq x y z
N GLU A 1 -21.15 -9.97 -23.48
CA GLU A 1 -19.77 -9.66 -23.05
C GLU A 1 -19.83 -9.59 -21.54
N GLN A 2 -19.02 -10.44 -20.91
CA GLN A 2 -19.23 -10.98 -19.58
C GLN A 2 -18.17 -10.37 -18.66
N ASP A 3 -18.55 -9.31 -17.95
CA ASP A 3 -17.72 -8.63 -16.96
C ASP A 3 -18.01 -9.24 -15.58
N ASP A 4 -17.45 -10.43 -15.33
CA ASP A 4 -17.42 -11.04 -14.00
C ASP A 4 -16.26 -10.41 -13.19
N ASP A 5 -16.42 -9.15 -12.79
CA ASP A 5 -15.55 -8.50 -11.81
C ASP A 5 -15.95 -8.95 -10.39
N ASP A 6 -15.49 -10.12 -9.95
CA ASP A 6 -15.62 -10.60 -8.56
C ASP A 6 -14.51 -10.02 -7.66
N ASP A 7 -14.49 -8.70 -7.51
CA ASP A 7 -13.72 -8.04 -6.45
C ASP A 7 -14.54 -8.01 -5.16
N SER A 8 -14.24 -8.96 -4.28
CA SER A 8 -14.77 -9.07 -2.92
C SER A 8 -14.24 -7.93 -2.03
N ASP A 9 -14.92 -6.77 -2.04
CA ASP A 9 -14.71 -5.71 -1.05
C ASP A 9 -15.13 -6.23 0.35
N GLY A 10 -14.15 -6.46 1.24
CA GLY A 10 -14.31 -6.90 2.62
C GLY A 10 -15.00 -5.89 3.54
N ASN A 11 -16.28 -5.61 3.30
CA ASN A 11 -17.11 -4.82 4.20
C ASN A 11 -17.64 -5.69 5.35
N VAL A 12 -16.89 -5.75 6.46
CA VAL A 12 -17.37 -6.31 7.73
C VAL A 12 -18.43 -5.38 8.31
N VAL A 13 -19.70 -5.73 8.10
CA VAL A 13 -20.80 -5.17 8.89
C VAL A 13 -21.72 -6.30 9.33
N GLY A 14 -21.61 -6.66 10.61
CA GLY A 14 -22.70 -7.26 11.38
C GLY A 14 -22.89 -8.78 11.29
N GLY A 15 -22.38 -9.48 12.31
CA GLY A 15 -23.06 -10.60 12.98
C GLY A 15 -23.33 -11.87 12.17
N GLY A 16 -22.43 -12.84 12.27
CA GLY A 16 -22.70 -14.24 11.92
C GLY A 16 -21.41 -14.98 11.57
N ASP A 17 -21.11 -16.05 12.30
CA ASP A 17 -19.98 -16.97 12.10
C ASP A 17 -19.67 -17.19 10.61
N ARG A 18 -18.56 -16.60 10.14
CA ARG A 18 -17.99 -16.88 8.83
C ARG A 18 -16.50 -17.06 8.98
N VAL A 19 -16.07 -18.30 8.78
CA VAL A 19 -14.67 -18.69 8.62
C VAL A 19 -14.08 -17.81 7.50
N PRO A 20 -12.98 -17.06 7.75
CA PRO A 20 -12.40 -16.19 6.73
C PRO A 20 -11.87 -17.03 5.54
N PRO A 21 -11.86 -16.47 4.31
CA PRO A 21 -11.25 -17.12 3.16
C PRO A 21 -9.74 -17.35 3.44
N PRO A 22 -9.09 -18.35 2.82
CA PRO A 22 -7.70 -18.72 3.12
C PRO A 22 -6.65 -17.64 2.77
N TRP A 23 -7.07 -16.59 2.07
CA TRP A 23 -6.21 -15.55 1.53
C TRP A 23 -6.50 -14.27 2.31
N GLY A 24 -5.64 -14.01 3.29
CA GLY A 24 -5.80 -12.95 4.27
C GLY A 24 -5.88 -11.56 3.64
N THR A 25 -6.73 -10.71 4.22
CA THR A 25 -6.83 -9.27 3.96
C THR A 25 -5.67 -8.47 4.58
N THR A 26 -4.65 -9.15 5.07
CA THR A 26 -3.42 -8.59 5.61
C THR A 26 -2.32 -8.72 4.55
N PRO A 27 -1.36 -7.78 4.49
CA PRO A 27 -0.18 -7.92 3.64
C PRO A 27 0.46 -9.30 3.81
N PRO A 28 1.10 -9.85 2.75
CA PRO A 28 1.84 -11.09 2.87
C PRO A 28 2.84 -10.99 4.02
N ASP A 29 3.00 -12.10 4.77
CA ASP A 29 4.02 -12.18 5.80
C ASP A 29 5.38 -11.82 5.20
N SER A 30 6.17 -11.04 5.94
CA SER A 30 7.53 -10.68 5.55
C SER A 30 8.30 -11.94 5.17
N PRO A 31 9.06 -11.95 4.05
CA PRO A 31 9.82 -13.11 3.61
C PRO A 31 10.61 -13.73 4.76
N HIS A 32 10.37 -15.01 5.05
CA HIS A 32 11.13 -15.72 6.07
C HIS A 32 12.62 -15.70 5.72
N GLN A 33 13.45 -15.53 6.75
CA GLN A 33 14.87 -15.17 6.82
C GLN A 33 15.88 -15.89 5.89
N LEU A 34 15.47 -16.77 4.99
CA LEU A 34 16.37 -17.50 4.08
C LEU A 34 17.16 -16.57 3.14
N VAL A 35 16.56 -15.47 2.67
CA VAL A 35 17.29 -14.47 1.86
C VAL A 35 18.17 -13.56 2.71
N ARG A 36 17.89 -13.49 4.02
CA ARG A 36 18.62 -12.66 4.97
C ARG A 36 20.00 -13.23 5.25
N GLU A 37 20.17 -14.55 5.26
CA GLU A 37 21.49 -15.17 5.47
C GLU A 37 22.50 -14.76 4.39
N THR A 38 22.07 -14.60 3.13
CA THR A 38 22.95 -14.16 2.03
C THR A 38 23.26 -12.66 2.09
N SER A 39 22.29 -11.83 2.50
CA SER A 39 22.50 -10.40 2.73
C SER A 39 23.43 -10.13 3.92
N LEU A 40 23.34 -10.93 4.99
CA LEU A 40 24.21 -10.85 6.17
C LEU A 40 25.65 -11.35 5.93
N GLN A 41 25.92 -11.98 4.78
CA GLN A 41 27.27 -12.44 4.39
C GLN A 41 28.14 -11.33 3.80
N TYR A 42 27.56 -10.19 3.42
CA TYR A 42 28.32 -9.01 2.99
C TYR A 42 28.70 -8.17 4.21
N GLU A 43 29.89 -7.57 4.22
CA GLU A 43 30.41 -6.70 5.29
C GLU A 43 29.53 -5.44 5.52
N GLY A 44 28.32 -5.61 6.05
CA GLY A 44 27.43 -4.54 6.52
C GLY A 44 26.95 -3.55 5.46
N GLY A 45 27.15 -3.81 4.16
CA GLY A 45 26.82 -2.91 3.07
C GLY A 45 25.57 -3.32 2.28
N ILE A 46 24.96 -2.34 1.61
CA ILE A 46 23.88 -2.55 0.64
C ILE A 46 24.47 -3.25 -0.60
N VAL A 47 23.86 -4.34 -1.05
CA VAL A 47 24.19 -5.03 -2.31
C VAL A 47 23.17 -4.59 -3.37
N PRO A 48 23.48 -3.66 -4.29
CA PRO A 48 22.48 -3.03 -5.15
C PRO A 48 21.68 -3.98 -6.04
N GLU A 49 22.22 -5.15 -6.36
CA GLU A 49 21.55 -6.17 -7.17
C GLU A 49 20.49 -6.97 -6.39
N LEU A 50 20.66 -7.11 -5.07
CA LEU A 50 19.76 -7.86 -4.20
C LEU A 50 18.83 -6.92 -3.41
N ASP A 51 19.39 -5.81 -2.93
CA ASP A 51 18.75 -4.85 -2.05
C ASP A 51 18.17 -3.67 -2.85
N ILE A 52 17.43 -3.96 -3.92
CA ILE A 52 16.94 -2.95 -4.89
C ILE A 52 16.01 -1.88 -4.29
N TYR A 53 15.49 -2.11 -3.09
CA TYR A 53 14.62 -1.18 -2.35
C TYR A 53 15.33 -0.46 -1.21
N ALA A 54 16.62 -0.75 -0.98
CA ALA A 54 17.39 -0.18 0.12
C ALA A 54 17.80 1.28 -0.17
N ILE A 55 17.58 2.14 0.82
CA ILE A 55 17.95 3.55 0.81
C ILE A 55 18.71 3.82 2.12
N PRO A 56 20.00 4.17 2.05
CA PRO A 56 20.75 4.51 3.26
C PRO A 56 20.25 5.83 3.85
N SER A 57 20.27 5.92 5.19
CA SER A 57 20.09 7.19 5.90
C SER A 57 21.11 8.24 5.45
N CYS A 58 20.80 9.52 5.62
CA CYS A 58 21.71 10.60 5.25
C CYS A 58 23.05 10.55 6.03
N ASP A 59 24.08 11.17 5.47
CA ASP A 59 25.42 11.13 6.07
C ASP A 59 25.46 11.75 7.47
N THR A 60 24.62 12.74 7.71
CA THR A 60 24.48 13.46 8.97
C THR A 60 23.49 12.81 9.95
N ALA A 61 22.89 11.67 9.60
CA ALA A 61 21.95 10.99 10.49
C ALA A 61 22.64 10.58 11.80
N PRO A 62 22.02 10.81 12.97
CA PRO A 62 22.61 10.47 14.26
C PRO A 62 22.76 8.95 14.45
N VAL A 63 21.92 8.17 13.77
CA VAL A 63 21.98 6.71 13.71
C VAL A 63 22.00 6.32 12.24
N LYS A 64 22.90 5.39 11.88
CA LYS A 64 22.95 4.84 10.53
C LYS A 64 21.89 3.78 10.38
N GLU A 65 20.94 4.05 9.49
CA GLU A 65 19.84 3.16 9.17
C GLU A 65 19.79 2.87 7.67
N ILE A 66 19.16 1.77 7.30
CA ILE A 66 18.87 1.43 5.91
C ILE A 66 17.35 1.24 5.83
N TYR A 67 16.68 2.10 5.06
CA TYR A 67 15.24 2.03 4.82
C TYR A 67 14.97 1.16 3.61
N PHE A 68 13.98 0.28 3.69
CA PHE A 68 13.51 -0.48 2.55
C PHE A 68 12.12 0.03 2.17
N LEU A 69 12.02 0.73 1.04
CA LEU A 69 10.78 1.38 0.60
C LEU A 69 10.35 0.83 -0.76
N ALA A 70 9.08 0.42 -0.86
CA ALA A 70 8.48 -0.07 -2.10
C ALA A 70 7.00 0.33 -2.18
N LEU A 71 6.49 0.52 -3.41
CA LEU A 71 5.05 0.61 -3.65
C LEU A 71 4.44 -0.79 -3.60
N ILE A 72 3.35 -0.93 -2.86
CA ILE A 72 2.57 -2.16 -2.74
C ILE A 72 1.10 -1.88 -3.09
N ASP A 73 0.32 -2.94 -3.27
CA ASP A 73 -1.13 -2.84 -3.54
C ASP A 73 -1.47 -1.93 -4.73
N VAL A 74 -0.88 -2.24 -5.90
CA VAL A 74 -0.99 -1.44 -7.13
C VAL A 74 -2.01 -1.96 -8.14
N LEU A 75 -2.65 -3.09 -7.87
CA LEU A 75 -3.55 -3.76 -8.83
C LEU A 75 -5.03 -3.38 -8.64
N THR A 76 -5.35 -2.52 -7.68
CA THR A 76 -6.73 -2.07 -7.47
C THR A 76 -7.14 -1.07 -8.55
N HIS A 77 -7.93 -1.53 -9.53
CA HIS A 77 -8.43 -0.70 -10.62
C HIS A 77 -9.58 0.23 -10.18
N TYR A 78 -9.58 1.46 -10.67
CA TYR A 78 -10.66 2.42 -10.43
C TYR A 78 -11.80 2.24 -11.46
N GLY A 79 -12.53 1.13 -11.32
CA GLY A 79 -13.67 0.78 -12.15
C GLY A 79 -15.01 1.34 -11.66
N VAL A 80 -16.10 0.86 -12.26
CA VAL A 80 -17.48 1.32 -11.99
C VAL A 80 -17.88 1.23 -10.52
N LYS A 81 -17.46 0.17 -9.82
CA LYS A 81 -17.74 -0.01 -8.38
C LYS A 81 -17.12 1.11 -7.54
N LYS A 82 -15.86 1.46 -7.80
CA LYS A 82 -15.15 2.54 -7.07
C LYS A 82 -15.72 3.91 -7.41
N GLN A 83 -16.14 4.13 -8.67
CA GLN A 83 -16.85 5.35 -9.07
C GLN A 83 -18.21 5.49 -8.38
N ALA A 84 -19.00 4.42 -8.31
CA ALA A 84 -20.28 4.41 -7.60
C ALA A 84 -20.08 4.67 -6.10
N ALA A 85 -19.07 4.05 -5.48
CA ALA A 85 -18.70 4.29 -4.09
C ALA A 85 -18.28 5.75 -3.83
N LYS A 86 -17.52 6.36 -4.75
CA LYS A 86 -17.19 7.80 -4.70
C LYS A 86 -18.46 8.63 -4.74
N ALA A 87 -19.34 8.41 -5.72
CA ALA A 87 -20.60 9.16 -5.84
C ALA A 87 -21.46 9.04 -4.57
N ALA A 88 -21.63 7.84 -4.03
CA ALA A 88 -22.39 7.61 -2.80
C ALA A 88 -21.81 8.38 -1.60
N LYS A 89 -20.48 8.38 -1.44
CA LYS A 89 -19.81 9.14 -0.37
C LYS A 89 -19.94 10.65 -0.59
N THR A 90 -19.82 11.13 -1.82
CA THR A 90 -20.03 12.55 -2.14
C THR A 90 -21.44 13.01 -1.79
N VAL A 91 -22.47 12.20 -2.05
CA VAL A 91 -23.85 12.52 -1.66
C VAL A 91 -24.00 12.58 -0.15
N LYS A 92 -23.42 11.62 0.57
CA LYS A 92 -23.56 11.52 2.03
C LYS A 92 -22.79 12.59 2.80
N TYR A 93 -21.60 12.95 2.33
CA TYR A 93 -20.65 13.78 3.09
C TYR A 93 -20.41 15.16 2.44
N GLY A 94 -20.78 15.34 1.17
CA GLY A 94 -20.47 16.54 0.38
C GLY A 94 -19.18 16.40 -0.42
N ALA A 95 -19.02 17.24 -1.44
CA ALA A 95 -17.88 17.21 -2.36
C ALA A 95 -16.56 17.75 -1.76
N ASN A 96 -16.65 18.53 -0.68
CA ASN A 96 -15.51 19.23 -0.06
C ASN A 96 -14.98 18.53 1.19
N VAL A 97 -15.30 17.25 1.39
CA VAL A 97 -14.78 16.51 2.54
C VAL A 97 -13.37 16.04 2.23
N ASP A 98 -12.40 16.71 2.87
CA ASP A 98 -11.02 16.29 2.89
C ASP A 98 -10.92 14.86 3.46
N GLY A 99 -10.16 14.01 2.78
CA GLY A 99 -9.87 12.66 3.27
C GLY A 99 -10.79 11.53 2.78
N ILE A 100 -11.71 11.76 1.83
CA ILE A 100 -12.39 10.65 1.18
C ILE A 100 -11.35 9.77 0.44
N SER A 101 -11.31 8.48 0.78
CA SER A 101 -10.36 7.52 0.21
C SER A 101 -10.65 7.15 -1.25
N THR A 102 -11.93 7.13 -1.62
CA THR A 102 -12.39 6.91 -2.99
C THR A 102 -12.33 8.22 -3.75
N CYS A 103 -11.20 8.45 -4.43
CA CYS A 103 -10.97 9.59 -5.31
C CYS A 103 -10.46 9.09 -6.67
N ASP A 104 -10.38 9.98 -7.67
CA ASP A 104 -9.85 9.60 -8.97
C ASP A 104 -8.34 9.29 -8.85
N PRO A 105 -7.79 8.36 -9.65
CA PRO A 105 -6.40 7.91 -9.53
C PRO A 105 -5.37 9.07 -9.58
N GLU A 106 -5.63 10.08 -10.41
CA GLU A 106 -4.73 11.24 -10.50
C GLU A 106 -4.72 12.09 -9.22
N GLN A 107 -5.88 12.23 -8.56
CA GLN A 107 -5.97 12.92 -7.27
C GLN A 107 -5.31 12.10 -6.16
N TYR A 108 -5.49 10.77 -6.16
CA TYR A 108 -4.79 9.88 -5.24
C TYR A 108 -3.27 10.02 -5.38
N GLY A 109 -2.75 9.98 -6.62
CA GLY A 109 -1.32 10.15 -6.90
C GLY A 109 -0.77 11.49 -6.39
N LYS A 110 -1.48 12.60 -6.62
CA LYS A 110 -1.07 13.93 -6.11
C LYS A 110 -0.99 13.95 -4.58
N ARG A 111 -2.02 13.45 -3.90
CA ARG A 111 -2.06 13.37 -2.43
C ARG A 111 -0.96 12.46 -1.88
N PHE A 112 -0.72 11.34 -2.54
CA PHE A 112 0.30 10.37 -2.15
C PHE A 112 1.70 10.97 -2.21
N ILE A 113 2.04 11.65 -3.31
CA ILE A 113 3.33 12.34 -3.45
C ILE A 113 3.46 13.48 -2.44
N GLU A 114 2.43 14.32 -2.28
CA GLU A 114 2.45 15.41 -1.30
C GLU A 114 2.68 14.89 0.12
N PHE A 115 2.06 13.76 0.48
CA PHE A 115 2.27 13.12 1.77
C PHE A 115 3.72 12.61 1.92
N LEU A 116 4.23 11.84 0.96
CA LEU A 116 5.59 11.30 1.02
C LEU A 116 6.64 12.40 1.07
N SER A 117 6.49 13.48 0.30
CA SER A 117 7.42 14.61 0.31
C SER A 117 7.50 15.30 1.66
N LYS A 118 6.40 15.34 2.44
CA LYS A 118 6.40 15.89 3.81
C LYS A 118 6.92 14.91 4.85
N ALA A 119 6.79 13.61 4.61
CA ALA A 119 7.15 12.57 5.56
C ALA A 119 8.63 12.16 5.49
N ILE A 120 9.28 12.38 4.35
CA ILE A 120 10.67 11.95 4.08
C ILE A 120 11.66 13.14 4.17
N GLU A 121 11.17 14.35 4.47
CA GLU A 121 12.01 15.54 4.68
C GLU A 121 12.88 15.47 5.95
#